data_AF-A0A7Y2XNU5-F1
#
_entry.id   AF-A0A7Y2XNU5-F1
#
_cell.length_a   1.000
_cell.length_b   1.000
_cell.length_c   1.000
_cell.angle_alpha   90.00
_cell.angle_beta   90.00
_cell.angle_gamma   90.00
#
_symmetry.space_group_name_H-M   'P 1'
#
loop_
_entity.id
_entity.type
_entity.pdbx_description
1 polymer ?
#
loop_
_entity_poly.entity_id
_entity_poly.type
_entity_poly.pdbx_seq_one_letter_code
_entity_poly.pdbx_strand_id
1 'polypeptide(L)'
;MHAHELFQQVKPSIVNDMFMWMRETDRNLYKTALGSLATNRKLRLAFLQKKPAAEQIAWMHKNLQLKTSDMIGEHLLQVYFM
;
A
#
# COMPACT_ATOMS: atom_id res chain seq x y z
N MET A 1 10.99 -14.33 5.61
CA MET A 1 11.14 -12.87 5.54
C MET A 1 9.75 -12.31 5.41
N HIS A 2 9.34 -11.46 6.33
CA HIS A 2 7.98 -10.94 6.38
C HIS A 2 7.83 -9.74 5.44
N ALA A 3 6.64 -9.54 4.86
CA ALA A 3 6.41 -8.43 3.93
C ALA A 3 6.70 -7.06 4.57
N HIS A 4 6.35 -6.86 5.84
CA HIS A 4 6.63 -5.60 6.53
C HIS A 4 8.14 -5.29 6.64
N GLU A 5 8.98 -6.31 6.75
CA GLU A 5 10.45 -6.17 6.79
C GLU A 5 10.97 -5.76 5.40
N LEU A 6 10.40 -6.31 4.32
CA LEU A 6 10.71 -5.87 2.96
C LEU A 6 10.34 -4.40 2.75
N PHE A 7 9.15 -3.98 3.18
CA PHE A 7 8.72 -2.58 3.05
C PHE A 7 9.53 -1.60 3.91
N GLN A 8 10.22 -2.07 4.96
CA GLN A 8 11.18 -1.28 5.73
C GLN A 8 12.52 -1.11 5.02
N GLN A 9 12.97 -2.13 4.30
CA GLN A 9 14.29 -2.14 3.65
C GLN A 9 14.27 -1.58 2.22
N VAL A 10 13.13 -1.67 1.55
CA VAL A 10 12.97 -1.19 0.17
C VAL A 10 13.05 0.34 0.09
N LYS A 11 13.67 0.85 -0.98
CA LYS A 11 13.69 2.29 -1.24
C LYS A 11 12.26 2.81 -1.45
N PRO A 12 11.87 3.94 -0.83
CA PRO A 12 10.53 4.52 -1.01
C PRO A 12 10.17 4.79 -2.48
N SER A 13 11.15 5.08 -3.33
CA SER A 13 10.94 5.27 -4.77
C SER A 13 10.37 4.03 -5.45
N ILE A 14 10.84 2.82 -5.09
CA ILE A 14 10.35 1.56 -5.66
C ILE A 14 8.89 1.33 -5.26
N VAL A 15 8.54 1.62 -4.00
CA VAL A 15 7.17 1.49 -3.51
C VAL A 15 6.26 2.49 -4.20
N ASN A 16 6.76 3.70 -4.45
CA ASN A 16 6.03 4.69 -5.23
C ASN A 16 5.76 4.22 -6.66
N ASP A 17 6.78 3.71 -7.34
CA ASP A 17 6.64 3.19 -8.70
C ASP A 17 5.68 1.99 -8.74
N MET A 18 5.78 1.08 -7.76
CA MET A 18 4.86 -0.06 -7.60
C MET A 18 3.40 0.41 -7.50
N PHE A 19 3.11 1.37 -6.63
CA PHE A 19 1.74 1.86 -6.44
C PHE A 19 1.25 2.72 -7.61
N MET A 20 2.14 3.44 -8.29
CA MET A 20 1.79 4.18 -9.51
C MET A 20 1.43 3.19 -10.63
N TRP A 21 2.22 2.14 -10.83
CA TRP A 21 1.90 1.05 -11.74
C TRP A 21 0.55 0.42 -11.40
N MET A 22 0.29 0.05 -10.14
CA MET A 22 -1.02 -0.48 -9.74
C MET A 22 -2.16 0.48 -10.08
N ARG A 23 -1.97 1.78 -9.91
CA ARG A 23 -2.99 2.80 -10.22
C ARG A 23 -3.25 2.97 -11.71
N GLU A 24 -2.25 2.72 -12.55
CA GLU A 24 -2.34 2.76 -14.01
C GLU A 24 -2.94 1.47 -14.57
N THR A 25 -2.51 0.31 -14.06
CA THR A 25 -2.98 -1.01 -14.50
C THR A 25 -4.39 -1.33 -13.99
N ASP A 26 -4.64 -1.14 -12.69
CA ASP A 26 -5.95 -1.41 -12.08
C ASP A 26 -6.24 -0.46 -10.90
N ARG A 27 -7.03 0.58 -11.19
CA ARG A 27 -7.50 1.54 -10.17
C ARG A 27 -8.31 0.90 -9.05
N ASN A 28 -8.98 -0.23 -9.29
CA ASN A 28 -9.72 -0.94 -8.26
C ASN A 28 -8.77 -1.68 -7.33
N LEU A 29 -7.73 -2.33 -7.86
CA LEU A 29 -6.66 -2.93 -7.05
C LEU A 29 -6.05 -1.90 -6.09
N TYR A 30 -5.68 -0.73 -6.62
CA TYR A 30 -5.13 0.36 -5.81
C TYR A 30 -6.12 0.82 -4.70
N LYS A 31 -7.40 0.99 -5.03
CA LYS A 31 -8.43 1.39 -4.05
C LYS A 31 -8.66 0.32 -2.99
N THR A 32 -8.62 -0.95 -3.37
CA THR A 32 -8.76 -2.10 -2.45
C THR A 32 -7.58 -2.16 -1.49
N ALA A 33 -6.35 -2.00 -1.98
CA ALA A 33 -5.15 -1.91 -1.16
C ALA A 33 -5.25 -0.80 -0.11
N LEU A 34 -5.61 0.41 -0.56
CA LEU A 34 -5.81 1.57 0.31
C LEU A 34 -6.93 1.33 1.34
N GLY A 35 -8.03 0.68 0.92
CA GLY A 35 -9.16 0.31 1.77
C GLY A 35 -8.80 -0.70 2.85
N SER A 36 -8.07 -1.76 2.51
CA SER A 36 -7.61 -2.78 3.45
C SER A 36 -6.70 -2.18 4.53
N LEU A 37 -5.76 -1.32 4.13
CA LEU A 37 -4.90 -0.60 5.07
C LEU A 37 -5.70 0.39 5.93
N ALA A 38 -6.67 1.09 5.36
CA ALA A 38 -7.53 2.02 6.11
C ALA A 38 -8.33 1.28 7.20
N THR A 39 -8.94 0.14 6.84
CA THR A 39 -9.70 -0.71 7.78
C THR A 39 -8.80 -1.25 8.90
N ASN A 40 -7.59 -1.71 8.57
CA ASN A 40 -6.61 -2.17 9.55
C ASN A 40 -6.26 -1.07 10.58
N ARG A 41 -6.21 0.20 10.12
CA ARG A 41 -5.96 1.39 10.95
C ARG A 41 -7.21 2.02 11.57
N LYS A 42 -8.39 1.40 11.42
CA LYS A 42 -9.69 1.94 11.85
C LYS A 42 -9.95 3.36 11.30
N LEU A 43 -9.45 3.65 10.10
CA LEU A 43 -9.60 4.93 9.41
C LEU A 43 -10.64 4.80 8.31
N ARG A 44 -11.50 5.81 8.16
CA ARG A 44 -12.46 5.85 7.05
C ARG A 44 -11.74 6.16 5.75
N LEU A 45 -11.84 5.26 4.77
CA LEU A 45 -11.19 5.36 3.45
C LEU A 45 -11.42 6.71 2.75
N ALA A 46 -12.60 7.32 2.92
CA ALA A 46 -12.93 8.63 2.35
C ALA A 46 -11.96 9.75 2.76
N PHE A 47 -11.32 9.68 3.94
CA PHE A 47 -10.31 10.67 4.34
C PHE A 47 -9.01 10.52 3.55
N LEU A 48 -8.64 9.29 3.19
CA LEU A 48 -7.45 9.02 2.38
C LEU A 48 -7.70 9.36 0.91
N GLN A 49 -8.88 9.04 0.38
CA GLN A 49 -9.23 9.31 -1.01
C GLN A 49 -9.25 10.80 -1.36
N LYS A 50 -9.49 11.68 -0.39
CA LYS A 50 -9.40 13.14 -0.56
C LYS A 50 -7.97 13.65 -0.70
N LYS A 51 -6.97 12.86 -0.29
CA LYS A 51 -5.55 13.25 -0.38
C LYS A 51 -5.02 13.09 -1.81
N PRO A 52 -3.99 13.85 -2.21
CA PRO A 52 -3.25 13.61 -3.45
C PRO A 52 -2.69 12.17 -3.50
N ALA A 53 -2.48 11.64 -4.70
CA ALA A 53 -1.98 10.28 -4.89
C ALA A 53 -0.62 10.06 -4.20
N ALA A 54 0.30 11.02 -4.29
CA ALA A 54 1.60 10.95 -3.62
C ALA A 54 1.47 10.81 -2.09
N GLU A 55 0.53 11.55 -1.47
CA GLU A 55 0.26 11.44 -0.04
C GLU A 55 -0.39 10.10 0.34
N GLN A 56 -1.27 9.58 -0.51
CA GLN A 56 -1.88 8.27 -0.30
C GLN A 56 -0.81 7.16 -0.34
N ILE A 57 0.08 7.21 -1.32
CA ILE A 57 1.18 6.25 -1.48
C ILE A 57 2.15 6.31 -0.31
N ALA A 58 2.58 7.51 0.09
CA ALA A 58 3.42 7.68 1.27
C ALA A 58 2.76 7.13 2.54
N TRP A 59 1.45 7.36 2.69
CA TRP A 59 0.69 6.80 3.80
C TRP A 59 0.62 5.27 3.74
N MET A 60 0.37 4.67 2.57
CA MET A 60 0.36 3.22 2.42
C MET A 60 1.72 2.60 2.74
N HIS A 61 2.80 3.16 2.20
CA HIS A 61 4.17 2.69 2.47
C HIS A 61 4.48 2.69 3.97
N LYS A 62 4.17 3.79 4.67
CA LYS A 62 4.37 3.90 6.12
C LYS A 62 3.61 2.82 6.90
N ASN A 63 2.40 2.46 6.47
CA ASN A 63 1.60 1.45 7.16
C ASN A 63 2.05 0.03 6.82
N LEU A 64 2.50 -0.21 5.60
CA LEU A 64 3.04 -1.50 5.17
C LEU A 64 4.33 -1.89 5.91
N GLN A 65 5.06 -0.93 6.48
CA GLN A 65 6.21 -1.19 7.36
C GLN A 65 5.81 -1.76 8.72
N LEU A 66 4.51 -1.79 9.06
CA LEU A 66 4.03 -2.26 10.36
C LEU A 66 3.70 -3.76 10.30
N LYS A 67 4.04 -4.47 11.38
CA LYS A 67 3.69 -5.90 11.57
C LYS A 67 2.20 -6.19 11.40
N THR A 68 1.33 -5.23 11.76
CA THR A 68 -0.13 -5.40 11.65
C THR A 68 -0.63 -5.41 10.21
N SER A 69 0.19 -4.98 9.25
CA SER A 69 -0.13 -4.92 7.83
C SER A 69 0.61 -5.99 7.02
N ASP A 70 1.25 -6.96 7.68
CA ASP A 70 2.08 -7.98 7.02
C ASP A 70 1.32 -8.76 5.96
N MET A 71 0.16 -9.33 6.31
CA MET A 71 -0.71 -10.07 5.38
C MET A 71 -1.18 -9.21 4.19
N ILE A 72 -1.44 -7.91 4.42
CA ILE A 72 -1.82 -6.99 3.33
C ILE A 72 -0.63 -6.75 2.40
N GLY A 73 0.56 -6.57 2.99
CA GLY A 73 1.81 -6.44 2.25
C GLY A 73 2.14 -7.68 1.42
N GLU A 74 1.97 -8.88 1.98
CA GLU A 74 2.18 -10.14 1.26
C GLU A 74 1.26 -10.25 0.05
N HIS A 75 -0.03 -9.96 0.23
CA HIS A 75 -0.98 -9.99 -0.88
C HIS A 75 -0.65 -8.97 -1.98
N LEU A 76 -0.19 -7.77 -1.60
CA LEU A 76 0.24 -6.76 -2.57
C LEU A 76 1.47 -7.19 -3.36
N LEU A 77 2.46 -7.78 -2.70
CA LEU A 77 3.66 -8.29 -3.36
C LEU A 77 3.30 -9.47 -4.27
N GLN A 78 2.39 -10.35 -3.84
CA GLN A 78 1.91 -11.46 -4.65
C GLN A 78 1.25 -10.97 -5.94
N VAL A 79 0.39 -9.94 -5.86
CA VAL A 79 -0.27 -9.36 -7.05
C VAL A 79 0.73 -8.60 -7.93
N TYR A 80 1.79 -8.03 -7.36
CA TYR A 80 2.80 -7.30 -8.12
C TYR A 80 3.77 -8.20 -8.89
N PHE A 81 4.10 -9.38 -8.35
CA PHE A 81 5.07 -10.30 -8.94
C PHE A 81 4.46 -11.40 -9.82
N MET A 82 3.12 -11.56 -9.84
CA MET A 82 2.41 -12.46 -10.76
C MET A 82 1.93 -11.71 -12.00
#